data_AF-A0AAN5KS81-F1
#
_entry.id   AF-A0AAN5KS81-F1
#
_cell.length_a   1.000
_cell.length_b   1.000
_cell.length_c   1.000
_cell.angle_alpha   90.00
_cell.angle_beta   90.00
_cell.angle_gamma   90.00
#
_symmetry.space_group_name_H-M   'P 1'
#
loop_
_entity.id
_entity.type
_entity.pdbx_description
1 polymer ?
#
loop_
_entity_poly.entity_id
_entity_poly.type
_entity_poly.pdbx_seq_one_letter_code
_entity_poly.pdbx_strand_id
1 'polypeptide(L)'
;MSKIIDSLKNSDVPHLYLLNIGLTREEYNDTSKMSRDEKLKLVNNIIMKASHEEILKIINDFMALELSIESNDPIRTGNRLIGQLLLAYITKIDQQKFITFYDKEIKNGNKTLGDYIIPEQVKQIWAVIKNAAAKYFTENLRDDDYQAFLNKGFKIIPIFYYQQQFPEVTPEQFIRGVRPIELTRERDEIKDAFHRNLAADVTIPEFSANNDLKTRLHEIKTHILTTEWKVGNYLLFKGGVMHGDKRLPHRVNDILDLIEKVENGKLEPKVAYAQIVEKAKEALDNPRNGRFSETTDFYQDIYNHHILSDDYDFNHTVQLTTDHAHLL
;
A
#
# COMPACT_ATOMS: atom_id res chain seq x y z
N MET A 1 -4.76 1.06 -17.26
CA MET A 1 -4.32 0.77 -15.88
C MET A 1 -2.82 0.65 -15.96
N SER A 2 -2.08 1.42 -15.16
CA SER A 2 -0.61 1.37 -15.21
C SER A 2 -0.07 -0.03 -14.84
N LYS A 3 1.13 -0.38 -15.35
CA LYS A 3 1.79 -1.66 -15.07
C LYS A 3 2.14 -1.81 -13.57
N ILE A 4 2.37 -0.70 -12.87
CA ILE A 4 2.54 -0.67 -11.42
C ILE A 4 1.25 -1.07 -10.70
N ILE A 5 0.08 -0.52 -11.09
CA ILE A 5 -1.18 -0.92 -10.46
C ILE A 5 -1.50 -2.40 -10.73
N ASP A 6 -1.19 -2.89 -11.92
CA ASP A 6 -1.32 -4.32 -12.24
C ASP A 6 -0.40 -5.21 -11.40
N SER A 7 0.84 -4.78 -11.16
CA SER A 7 1.79 -5.48 -10.29
C SER A 7 1.33 -5.46 -8.82
N LEU A 8 0.93 -4.30 -8.28
CA LEU A 8 0.46 -4.16 -6.91
C LEU A 8 -0.75 -5.04 -6.58
N LYS A 9 -1.76 -5.10 -7.47
CA LYS A 9 -2.96 -5.92 -7.21
C LYS A 9 -2.69 -7.44 -7.25
N ASN A 10 -1.59 -7.85 -7.87
CA ASN A 10 -1.19 -9.24 -8.00
C ASN A 10 -0.12 -9.66 -6.99
N SER A 11 0.61 -8.70 -6.43
CA SER A 11 1.60 -8.91 -5.37
C SER A 11 0.94 -9.36 -4.06
N ASP A 12 1.61 -10.28 -3.36
CA ASP A 12 1.32 -10.69 -1.98
C ASP A 12 1.98 -9.78 -0.94
N VAL A 13 2.95 -8.94 -1.34
CA VAL A 13 3.66 -7.96 -0.50
C VAL A 13 3.59 -6.53 -1.05
N PRO A 14 2.40 -6.01 -1.43
CA PRO A 14 2.27 -4.69 -2.06
C PRO A 14 2.76 -3.55 -1.17
N HIS A 15 2.75 -3.74 0.15
CA HIS A 15 3.27 -2.80 1.13
C HIS A 15 4.74 -2.43 0.87
N LEU A 16 5.60 -3.35 0.41
CA LEU A 16 7.01 -3.06 0.16
C LEU A 16 7.21 -1.98 -0.91
N TYR A 17 6.43 -2.03 -2.00
CA TYR A 17 6.46 -0.98 -3.02
C TYR A 17 5.93 0.35 -2.46
N LEU A 18 4.81 0.31 -1.73
CA LEU A 18 4.19 1.51 -1.17
C LEU A 18 5.12 2.21 -0.17
N LEU A 19 5.85 1.45 0.64
CA LEU A 19 6.78 1.96 1.62
C LEU A 19 8.05 2.50 0.98
N ASN A 20 8.69 1.74 0.08
CA ASN A 20 10.00 2.08 -0.46
C ASN A 20 9.93 3.08 -1.63
N ILE A 21 8.88 3.04 -2.44
CA ILE A 21 8.78 3.81 -3.70
C ILE A 21 7.58 4.77 -3.70
N GLY A 22 6.44 4.31 -3.16
CA GLY A 22 5.20 5.04 -3.10
C GLY A 22 4.55 5.25 -4.48
N LEU A 23 3.27 5.64 -4.49
CA LEU A 23 2.55 5.95 -5.72
C LEU A 23 2.78 7.39 -6.16
N THR A 24 2.76 7.63 -7.46
CA THR A 24 2.50 8.98 -8.01
C THR A 24 1.02 9.33 -7.90
N ARG A 25 0.68 10.61 -8.08
CA ARG A 25 -0.72 11.07 -8.16
C ARG A 25 -1.51 10.35 -9.25
N GLU A 26 -0.90 10.13 -10.42
CA GLU A 26 -1.54 9.44 -11.54
C GLU A 26 -1.81 7.98 -11.21
N GLU A 27 -0.81 7.26 -10.70
CA GLU A 27 -0.96 5.85 -10.31
C GLU A 27 -2.00 5.68 -9.20
N TYR A 28 -1.96 6.54 -8.17
CA TYR A 28 -2.97 6.53 -7.12
C TYR A 28 -4.37 6.81 -7.67
N ASN A 29 -4.53 7.77 -8.58
CA ASN A 29 -5.82 7.99 -9.23
C ASN A 29 -6.26 6.79 -10.09
N ASP A 30 -5.33 6.08 -10.73
CA ASP A 30 -5.58 4.87 -11.51
C ASP A 30 -6.14 3.71 -10.67
N THR A 31 -5.90 3.71 -9.34
CA THR A 31 -6.54 2.74 -8.43
C THR A 31 -8.07 2.84 -8.48
N SER A 32 -8.64 3.99 -8.85
CA SER A 32 -10.09 4.15 -9.01
C SER A 32 -10.69 3.22 -10.08
N LYS A 33 -9.88 2.81 -11.06
CA LYS A 33 -10.26 1.90 -12.16
C LYS A 33 -10.31 0.43 -11.72
N MET A 34 -9.77 0.09 -10.55
CA MET A 34 -9.88 -1.25 -10.00
C MET A 34 -11.32 -1.51 -9.53
N SER A 35 -11.77 -2.75 -9.71
CA SER A 35 -13.02 -3.24 -9.10
C SER A 35 -12.94 -3.21 -7.56
N ARG A 36 -14.09 -3.29 -6.89
CA ARG A 36 -14.16 -3.35 -5.42
C ARG A 36 -13.38 -4.55 -4.87
N ASP A 37 -13.52 -5.71 -5.50
CA ASP A 37 -12.86 -6.94 -5.06
C ASP A 37 -11.33 -6.89 -5.22
N GLU A 38 -10.84 -6.32 -6.33
CA GLU A 38 -9.40 -6.10 -6.52
C GLU A 38 -8.83 -5.13 -5.46
N LYS A 39 -9.56 -4.06 -5.12
CA LYS A 39 -9.13 -3.12 -4.07
C LYS A 39 -9.11 -3.79 -2.70
N LEU A 40 -10.16 -4.56 -2.37
CA LEU A 40 -10.24 -5.28 -1.10
C LEU A 40 -9.10 -6.30 -0.98
N LYS A 41 -8.79 -7.05 -2.05
CA LYS A 41 -7.64 -7.96 -2.08
C LYS A 41 -6.32 -7.24 -1.82
N LEU A 42 -6.07 -6.13 -2.53
CA LEU A 42 -4.87 -5.30 -2.34
C LEU A 42 -4.76 -4.82 -0.88
N VAL A 43 -5.84 -4.24 -0.35
CA VAL A 43 -5.89 -3.72 1.03
C VAL A 43 -5.65 -4.82 2.06
N ASN A 44 -6.26 -6.00 1.87
CA ASN A 44 -6.06 -7.12 2.78
C ASN A 44 -4.61 -7.62 2.77
N ASN A 45 -3.96 -7.69 1.58
CA ASN A 45 -2.55 -8.05 1.48
C ASN A 45 -1.66 -7.04 2.22
N ILE A 46 -1.95 -5.73 2.11
CA ILE A 46 -1.25 -4.69 2.90
C ILE A 46 -1.42 -4.96 4.39
N ILE A 47 -2.66 -5.08 4.87
CA ILE A 47 -3.00 -5.22 6.29
C ILE A 47 -2.47 -6.53 6.91
N MET A 48 -2.32 -7.58 6.12
CA MET A 48 -1.82 -8.88 6.58
C MET A 48 -0.29 -8.92 6.71
N LYS A 49 0.43 -8.16 5.90
CA LYS A 49 1.90 -8.25 5.80
C LYS A 49 2.63 -7.08 6.45
N ALA A 50 2.06 -5.89 6.39
CA ALA A 50 2.65 -4.71 7.01
C ALA A 50 2.39 -4.67 8.52
N SER A 51 3.39 -4.20 9.26
CA SER A 51 3.29 -3.79 10.67
C SER A 51 2.38 -2.57 10.84
N HIS A 52 2.05 -2.24 12.09
CA HIS A 52 1.22 -1.07 12.38
C HIS A 52 1.88 0.24 11.90
N GLU A 53 3.17 0.42 12.17
CA GLU A 53 3.92 1.63 11.78
C GLU A 53 3.99 1.78 10.26
N GLU A 54 4.20 0.69 9.53
CA GLU A 54 4.19 0.68 8.07
C GLU A 54 2.81 1.05 7.50
N ILE A 55 1.72 0.53 8.08
CA ILE A 55 0.36 0.91 7.67
C ILE A 55 0.11 2.40 7.93
N LEU A 56 0.54 2.93 9.08
CA LEU A 56 0.47 4.36 9.37
C LEU A 56 1.24 5.20 8.34
N LYS A 57 2.44 4.77 7.94
CA LYS A 57 3.21 5.44 6.89
C LYS A 57 2.48 5.41 5.54
N ILE A 58 1.92 4.27 5.15
CA ILE A 58 1.14 4.16 3.91
C ILE A 58 -0.09 5.09 3.95
N ILE A 59 -0.78 5.18 5.10
CA ILE A 59 -1.91 6.11 5.29
C ILE A 59 -1.45 7.56 5.14
N ASN A 60 -0.33 7.94 5.74
CA ASN A 60 0.26 9.27 5.61
C ASN A 60 0.50 9.63 4.12
N ASP A 61 1.15 8.72 3.40
CA ASP A 61 1.54 8.94 2.01
C ASP A 61 0.32 8.97 1.08
N PHE A 62 -0.67 8.10 1.30
CA PHE A 62 -1.94 8.12 0.57
C PHE A 62 -2.76 9.37 0.86
N MET A 63 -2.72 9.90 2.09
CA MET A 63 -3.50 11.08 2.45
C MET A 63 -3.00 12.31 1.68
N ALA A 64 -1.69 12.47 1.56
CA ALA A 64 -1.10 13.55 0.75
C ALA A 64 -1.54 13.46 -0.72
N LEU A 65 -1.60 12.24 -1.28
CA LEU A 65 -2.08 12.01 -2.65
C LEU A 65 -3.58 12.29 -2.79
N GLU A 66 -4.42 11.83 -1.84
CA GLU A 66 -5.86 12.06 -1.85
C GLU A 66 -6.19 13.56 -1.77
N LEU A 67 -5.54 14.31 -0.89
CA LEU A 67 -5.72 15.75 -0.76
C LEU A 67 -5.35 16.53 -2.02
N SER A 68 -4.40 16.02 -2.79
CA SER A 68 -4.06 16.58 -4.11
C SER A 68 -5.13 16.34 -5.17
N ILE A 69 -6.07 15.42 -4.95
CA ILE A 69 -7.15 15.06 -5.87
C ILE A 69 -8.47 15.67 -5.41
N GLU A 70 -8.84 15.48 -4.15
CA GLU A 70 -10.08 15.96 -3.52
C GLU A 70 -9.75 16.59 -2.17
N SER A 71 -9.66 17.91 -2.13
CA SER A 71 -9.26 18.63 -0.91
C SER A 71 -10.42 18.93 0.04
N ASN A 72 -11.68 18.88 -0.44
CA ASN A 72 -12.81 19.39 0.32
C ASN A 72 -13.48 18.31 1.18
N ASP A 73 -13.55 17.08 0.67
CA ASP A 73 -14.09 15.92 1.40
C ASP A 73 -13.25 14.67 1.14
N PRO A 74 -11.93 14.73 1.47
CA PRO A 74 -11.04 13.59 1.24
C PRO A 74 -11.57 12.39 2.01
N ILE A 75 -11.56 11.22 1.38
CA ILE A 75 -11.85 9.91 2.03
C ILE A 75 -13.35 9.62 2.33
N ARG A 76 -14.31 10.51 2.06
CA ARG A 76 -15.74 10.18 2.21
C ARG A 76 -16.27 9.30 1.08
N THR A 77 -15.70 9.40 -0.12
CA THR A 77 -16.03 8.50 -1.23
C THR A 77 -15.39 7.14 -0.97
N GLY A 78 -16.12 6.25 -0.30
CA GLY A 78 -15.62 4.94 0.17
C GLY A 78 -15.02 4.01 -0.90
N ASN A 79 -14.99 4.38 -2.19
CA ASN A 79 -14.34 3.61 -3.25
C ASN A 79 -12.89 4.04 -3.57
N ARG A 80 -12.35 5.08 -2.92
CA ARG A 80 -10.92 5.43 -3.02
C ARG A 80 -10.07 4.44 -2.22
N LEU A 81 -8.82 4.22 -2.65
CA LEU A 81 -7.94 3.22 -2.04
C LEU A 81 -7.67 3.52 -0.55
N ILE A 82 -7.41 4.79 -0.20
CA ILE A 82 -7.25 5.19 1.20
C ILE A 82 -8.48 4.88 2.05
N GLY A 83 -9.68 5.12 1.52
CA GLY A 83 -10.91 4.87 2.27
C GLY A 83 -11.15 3.38 2.53
N GLN A 84 -10.87 2.54 1.54
CA GLN A 84 -10.91 1.08 1.71
C GLN A 84 -9.87 0.59 2.72
N LEU A 85 -8.64 1.13 2.68
CA LEU A 85 -7.57 0.81 3.64
C LEU A 85 -7.98 1.18 5.06
N LEU A 86 -8.47 2.40 5.28
CA LEU A 86 -8.91 2.87 6.59
C LEU A 86 -10.07 2.03 7.13
N LEU A 87 -11.07 1.73 6.30
CA LEU A 87 -12.25 0.99 6.73
C LEU A 87 -11.85 -0.42 7.16
N ALA A 88 -11.10 -1.13 6.31
CA ALA A 88 -10.65 -2.48 6.59
C ALA A 88 -9.74 -2.53 7.84
N TYR A 89 -8.83 -1.55 7.98
CA TYR A 89 -7.86 -1.57 9.08
C TYR A 89 -8.48 -1.20 10.43
N ILE A 90 -9.31 -0.15 10.49
CA ILE A 90 -10.04 0.20 11.71
C ILE A 90 -10.99 -0.95 12.11
N THR A 91 -11.65 -1.57 11.14
CA THR A 91 -12.51 -2.75 11.38
C THR A 91 -11.72 -3.89 12.01
N LYS A 92 -10.53 -4.22 11.48
CA LYS A 92 -9.64 -5.24 12.05
C LYS A 92 -9.25 -4.95 13.51
N ILE A 93 -9.03 -3.68 13.85
CA ILE A 93 -8.57 -3.28 15.19
C ILE A 93 -9.73 -3.29 16.20
N ASP A 94 -10.91 -2.78 15.82
CA ASP A 94 -11.86 -2.26 16.81
C ASP A 94 -13.33 -2.66 16.63
N GLN A 95 -13.72 -3.28 15.52
CA GLN A 95 -15.15 -3.53 15.21
C GLN A 95 -15.89 -4.25 16.32
N GLN A 96 -15.34 -5.36 16.82
CA GLN A 96 -16.02 -6.17 17.84
C GLN A 96 -16.22 -5.39 19.14
N LYS A 97 -15.22 -4.62 19.57
CA LYS A 97 -15.27 -3.81 20.79
C LYS A 97 -16.30 -2.70 20.65
N PHE A 98 -16.28 -1.99 19.53
CA PHE A 98 -17.20 -0.91 19.27
C PHE A 98 -18.66 -1.40 19.16
N ILE A 99 -18.93 -2.46 18.40
CA ILE A 99 -20.29 -3.02 18.27
C ILE A 99 -20.81 -3.48 19.65
N THR A 100 -19.96 -4.14 20.45
CA THR A 100 -20.34 -4.57 21.81
C THR A 100 -20.68 -3.37 22.70
N PHE A 101 -19.89 -2.31 22.64
CA PHE A 101 -20.16 -1.07 23.37
C PHE A 101 -21.47 -0.42 22.92
N TYR A 102 -21.70 -0.33 21.61
CA TYR A 102 -22.93 0.22 21.07
C TYR A 102 -24.16 -0.55 21.56
N ASP A 103 -24.15 -1.89 21.44
CA ASP A 103 -25.30 -2.73 21.79
C ASP A 103 -25.61 -2.75 23.29
N LYS A 104 -24.57 -2.69 24.15
CA LYS A 104 -24.74 -2.77 25.61
C LYS A 104 -24.95 -1.41 26.27
N GLU A 105 -24.31 -0.36 25.76
CA GLU A 105 -24.23 0.93 26.45
C GLU A 105 -25.07 1.99 25.75
N ILE A 106 -24.82 2.23 24.45
CA ILE A 106 -25.50 3.29 23.69
C ILE A 106 -26.98 2.96 23.49
N LYS A 107 -27.28 1.76 22.99
CA LYS A 107 -28.65 1.34 22.67
C LYS A 107 -29.57 1.32 23.90
N ASN A 108 -29.01 1.08 25.08
CA ASN A 108 -29.74 1.07 26.35
C ASN A 108 -29.82 2.44 27.02
N GLY A 109 -29.23 3.49 26.42
CA GLY A 109 -29.23 4.85 26.95
C GLY A 109 -28.30 5.07 28.16
N ASN A 110 -27.39 4.14 28.43
CA ASN A 110 -26.47 4.23 29.56
C ASN A 110 -25.29 5.17 29.28
N LYS A 111 -24.86 5.23 28.02
CA LYS A 111 -23.73 6.05 27.56
C LYS A 111 -24.00 6.61 26.16
N THR A 112 -23.15 7.51 25.73
CA THR A 112 -23.12 8.09 24.39
C THR A 112 -21.89 7.63 23.61
N LEU A 113 -21.84 7.95 22.32
CA LEU A 113 -20.63 7.76 21.51
C LEU A 113 -19.40 8.47 22.12
N GLY A 114 -19.59 9.60 22.79
CA GLY A 114 -18.53 10.36 23.44
C GLY A 114 -17.91 9.66 24.64
N ASP A 115 -18.52 8.59 25.16
CA ASP A 115 -18.00 7.80 26.27
C ASP A 115 -17.18 6.59 25.80
N TYR A 116 -17.07 6.39 24.48
CA TYR A 116 -16.32 5.28 23.92
C TYR A 116 -14.82 5.50 24.08
N ILE A 117 -14.13 4.48 24.61
CA ILE A 117 -12.68 4.47 24.77
C ILE A 117 -12.07 3.93 23.48
N ILE A 118 -11.61 4.86 22.63
CA ILE A 118 -11.00 4.56 21.33
C ILE A 118 -9.61 3.92 21.55
N PRO A 119 -9.29 2.79 20.90
CA PRO A 119 -7.97 2.19 20.99
C PRO A 119 -6.87 3.12 20.48
N GLU A 120 -5.70 3.05 21.11
CA GLU A 120 -4.53 3.88 20.75
C GLU A 120 -4.19 3.79 19.26
N GLN A 121 -4.18 2.57 18.69
CA GLN A 121 -3.91 2.36 17.26
C GLN A 121 -4.90 3.10 16.34
N VAL A 122 -6.17 3.22 16.74
CA VAL A 122 -7.16 3.98 15.97
C VAL A 122 -6.92 5.48 16.13
N LYS A 123 -6.57 5.95 17.34
CA LYS A 123 -6.17 7.35 17.54
C LYS A 123 -4.97 7.72 16.68
N GLN A 124 -3.95 6.86 16.60
CA GLN A 124 -2.76 7.06 15.78
C GLN A 124 -3.11 7.23 14.30
N ILE A 125 -4.02 6.42 13.75
CA ILE A 125 -4.52 6.55 12.36
C ILE A 125 -5.07 7.96 12.11
N TRP A 126 -5.97 8.43 12.97
CA TRP A 126 -6.61 9.73 12.79
C TRP A 126 -5.65 10.90 13.03
N ALA A 127 -4.71 10.75 13.95
CA ALA A 127 -3.66 11.73 14.20
C ALA A 127 -2.73 11.86 12.99
N VAL A 128 -2.35 10.74 12.35
CA VAL A 128 -1.57 10.73 11.10
C VAL A 128 -2.33 11.43 9.96
N ILE A 129 -3.62 11.15 9.78
CA ILE A 129 -4.44 11.84 8.76
C ILE A 129 -4.46 13.35 9.01
N LYS A 130 -4.66 13.77 10.26
CA LYS A 130 -4.66 15.19 10.63
C LYS A 130 -3.32 15.87 10.35
N ASN A 131 -2.21 15.19 10.63
CA ASN A 131 -0.87 15.71 10.39
C ASN A 131 -0.52 15.78 8.90
N ALA A 132 -0.87 14.75 8.13
CA ALA A 132 -0.70 14.75 6.67
C ALA A 132 -1.49 15.90 6.02
N ALA A 133 -2.72 16.13 6.48
CA ALA A 133 -3.52 17.27 6.05
C ALA A 133 -2.88 18.61 6.43
N ALA A 134 -2.47 18.78 7.69
CA ALA A 134 -1.81 20.01 8.13
C ALA A 134 -0.58 20.33 7.28
N LYS A 135 0.29 19.34 7.05
CA LYS A 135 1.47 19.47 6.19
C LYS A 135 1.09 19.89 4.77
N TYR A 136 0.19 19.15 4.13
CA TYR A 136 -0.23 19.43 2.76
C TYR A 136 -0.78 20.85 2.59
N PHE A 137 -1.72 21.28 3.43
CA PHE A 137 -2.32 22.61 3.30
C PHE A 137 -1.34 23.73 3.63
N THR A 138 -0.48 23.55 4.64
CA THR A 138 0.56 24.53 5.01
C THR A 138 1.56 24.74 3.87
N GLU A 139 2.07 23.65 3.28
CA GLU A 139 3.02 23.71 2.16
C GLU A 139 2.42 24.36 0.90
N ASN A 140 1.10 24.33 0.76
CA ASN A 140 0.38 24.92 -0.37
C ASN A 140 -0.24 26.30 -0.05
N LEU A 141 0.02 26.87 1.13
CA LEU A 141 -0.52 28.17 1.58
C LEU A 141 -2.06 28.21 1.59
N ARG A 142 -2.70 27.14 2.06
CA ARG A 142 -4.17 26.92 2.04
C ARG A 142 -4.76 26.74 3.45
N ASP A 143 -4.48 27.67 4.35
CA ASP A 143 -4.89 27.57 5.77
C ASP A 143 -6.40 27.53 5.98
N ASP A 144 -7.17 28.32 5.20
CA ASP A 144 -8.64 28.33 5.28
C ASP A 144 -9.23 26.96 4.92
N ASP A 145 -8.63 26.26 3.96
CA ASP A 145 -9.05 24.91 3.56
C ASP A 145 -8.72 23.89 4.64
N TYR A 146 -7.59 24.05 5.34
CA TYR A 146 -7.29 23.22 6.50
C TYR A 146 -8.32 23.42 7.63
N GLN A 147 -8.71 24.67 7.92
CA GLN A 147 -9.76 24.94 8.90
C GLN A 147 -11.11 24.37 8.46
N ALA A 148 -11.46 24.45 7.17
CA ALA A 148 -12.66 23.83 6.64
C ALA A 148 -12.63 22.30 6.77
N PHE A 149 -11.49 21.68 6.46
CA PHE A 149 -11.26 20.25 6.66
C PHE A 149 -11.47 19.87 8.13
N LEU A 150 -10.86 20.57 9.09
CA LEU A 150 -11.00 20.28 10.51
C LEU A 150 -12.45 20.42 11.00
N ASN A 151 -13.10 21.53 10.66
CA ASN A 151 -14.42 21.88 11.20
C ASN A 151 -15.58 21.11 10.56
N LYS A 152 -15.43 20.67 9.31
CA LYS A 152 -16.48 19.96 8.56
C LYS A 152 -16.13 18.51 8.29
N GLY A 153 -15.05 18.26 7.55
CA GLY A 153 -14.65 16.92 7.13
C GLY A 153 -14.23 16.06 8.32
N PHE A 154 -13.15 16.44 8.99
CA PHE A 154 -12.56 15.68 10.09
C PHE A 154 -13.49 15.56 11.31
N LYS A 155 -14.41 16.52 11.52
CA LYS A 155 -15.43 16.40 12.58
C LYS A 155 -16.40 15.22 12.34
N ILE A 156 -16.64 14.83 11.08
CA ILE A 156 -17.60 13.79 10.72
C ILE A 156 -16.93 12.48 10.34
N ILE A 157 -15.81 12.54 9.61
CA ILE A 157 -15.17 11.37 9.00
C ILE A 157 -14.88 10.25 10.02
N PRO A 158 -14.23 10.47 11.18
CA PRO A 158 -13.96 9.39 12.13
C PRO A 158 -15.22 8.68 12.62
N ILE A 159 -16.27 9.44 12.90
CA ILE A 159 -17.57 8.91 13.34
C ILE A 159 -18.24 8.12 12.21
N PHE A 160 -18.12 8.61 10.97
CA PHE A 160 -18.64 7.92 9.79
C PHE A 160 -18.00 6.54 9.61
N TYR A 161 -16.69 6.40 9.86
CA TYR A 161 -16.01 5.10 9.79
C TYR A 161 -16.52 4.11 10.83
N TYR A 162 -16.85 4.57 12.05
CA TYR A 162 -17.51 3.72 13.04
C TYR A 162 -18.95 3.37 12.64
N GLN A 163 -19.68 4.30 12.00
CA GLN A 163 -21.01 4.03 11.46
C GLN A 163 -20.98 2.95 10.35
N GLN A 164 -19.93 2.92 9.54
CA GLN A 164 -19.75 1.94 8.45
C GLN A 164 -19.37 0.53 8.94
N GLN A 165 -19.05 0.35 10.22
CA GLN A 165 -18.76 -0.97 10.78
C GLN A 165 -20.02 -1.80 11.07
N PHE A 166 -21.19 -1.14 11.11
CA PHE A 166 -22.46 -1.85 11.28
C PHE A 166 -22.85 -2.58 10.00
N PRO A 167 -23.51 -3.74 10.10
CA PRO A 167 -24.07 -4.43 8.94
C PRO A 167 -24.99 -3.51 8.13
N GLU A 168 -24.86 -3.55 6.81
CA GLU A 168 -25.80 -2.87 5.93
C GLU A 168 -27.20 -3.44 6.14
N VAL A 169 -28.19 -2.54 6.27
CA VAL A 169 -29.59 -2.93 6.39
C VAL A 169 -30.07 -3.38 5.02
N THR A 170 -30.48 -4.64 4.90
CA THR A 170 -31.01 -5.15 3.62
C THR A 170 -32.35 -4.51 3.28
N PRO A 171 -32.78 -4.49 2.00
CA PRO A 171 -34.09 -3.99 1.61
C PRO A 171 -35.23 -4.64 2.40
N GLU A 172 -35.16 -5.94 2.66
CA GLU A 172 -36.16 -6.70 3.42
C GLU A 172 -36.21 -6.27 4.89
N GLN A 173 -35.04 -6.04 5.51
CA GLN A 173 -34.95 -5.53 6.87
C GLN A 173 -35.51 -4.11 6.96
N PHE A 174 -35.24 -3.27 5.96
CA PHE A 174 -35.77 -1.91 5.91
C PHE A 174 -37.30 -1.87 5.79
N ILE A 175 -37.88 -2.74 4.96
CA ILE A 175 -39.34 -2.92 4.82
C ILE A 175 -39.95 -3.37 6.15
N ARG A 176 -39.25 -4.20 6.93
CA ARG A 176 -39.65 -4.63 8.28
C ARG A 176 -39.44 -3.57 9.36
N GLY A 177 -39.03 -2.35 8.99
CA GLY A 177 -38.88 -1.22 9.90
C GLY A 177 -37.50 -1.09 10.55
N VAL A 178 -36.53 -1.95 10.21
CA VAL A 178 -35.14 -1.75 10.64
C VAL A 178 -34.60 -0.48 9.98
N ARG A 179 -33.86 0.32 10.74
CA ARG A 179 -33.25 1.57 10.27
C ARG A 179 -31.74 1.49 10.44
N PRO A 180 -30.97 2.09 9.51
CA PRO A 180 -29.53 2.17 9.66
C PRO A 180 -29.18 3.00 10.89
N ILE A 181 -28.05 2.69 11.51
CA ILE A 181 -27.53 3.45 12.64
C ILE A 181 -26.89 4.73 12.09
N GLU A 182 -27.23 5.88 12.69
CA GLU A 182 -26.82 7.21 12.22
C GLU A 182 -26.00 7.97 13.28
N LEU A 183 -24.77 7.52 13.54
CA LEU A 183 -23.88 8.17 14.50
C LEU A 183 -23.47 9.59 14.11
N THR A 184 -23.42 9.89 12.81
CA THR A 184 -23.03 11.22 12.31
C THR A 184 -24.09 12.30 12.58
N ARG A 185 -25.31 11.91 12.97
CA ARG A 185 -26.41 12.84 13.33
C ARG A 185 -26.49 13.14 14.83
N GLU A 186 -25.57 12.60 15.62
CA GLU A 186 -25.48 12.90 17.05
C GLU A 186 -25.31 14.41 17.31
N ARG A 187 -25.69 14.83 18.52
CA ARG A 187 -25.54 16.22 18.97
C ARG A 187 -24.07 16.64 18.97
N ASP A 188 -23.82 17.92 18.75
CA ASP A 188 -22.46 18.46 18.67
C ASP A 188 -21.65 18.20 19.94
N GLU A 189 -22.25 18.25 21.14
CA GLU A 189 -21.51 18.00 22.38
C GLU A 189 -20.97 16.56 22.45
N ILE A 190 -21.71 15.59 21.89
CA ILE A 190 -21.32 14.18 21.83
C ILE A 190 -20.19 13.99 20.81
N LYS A 191 -20.29 14.64 19.65
CA LYS A 191 -19.23 14.64 18.63
C LYS A 191 -17.94 15.23 19.21
N ASP A 192 -18.03 16.36 19.89
CA ASP A 192 -16.89 17.03 20.48
C ASP A 192 -16.25 16.17 21.60
N ALA A 193 -17.07 15.46 22.40
CA ALA A 193 -16.56 14.50 23.38
C ALA A 193 -15.81 13.33 22.72
N PHE A 194 -16.36 12.76 21.65
CA PHE A 194 -15.68 11.72 20.88
C PHE A 194 -14.34 12.20 20.32
N HIS A 195 -14.28 13.43 19.78
CA HIS A 195 -13.04 14.00 19.25
C HIS A 195 -12.01 14.32 20.33
N ARG A 196 -12.45 14.73 21.53
CA ARG A 196 -11.53 14.86 22.68
C ARG A 196 -10.89 13.52 23.03
N ASN A 197 -11.67 12.44 23.10
CA ASN A 197 -11.12 11.10 23.33
C ASN A 197 -10.19 10.66 22.20
N LEU A 198 -10.53 10.98 20.95
CA LEU A 198 -9.74 10.65 19.79
C LEU A 198 -8.36 11.32 19.79
N ALA A 199 -8.30 12.57 20.27
CA ALA A 199 -7.07 13.37 20.32
C ALA A 199 -6.26 13.20 21.62
N ALA A 200 -6.79 12.52 22.63
CA ALA A 200 -6.15 12.41 23.94
C ALA A 200 -4.96 11.44 23.94
N ASP A 201 -3.81 11.95 24.40
CA ASP A 201 -2.57 11.21 24.72
C ASP A 201 -2.09 10.26 23.62
N VAL A 202 -2.03 10.72 22.37
CA VAL A 202 -1.58 9.91 21.22
C VAL A 202 -0.12 10.15 20.89
N THR A 203 0.67 9.07 20.79
CA THR A 203 2.06 9.14 20.29
C THR A 203 2.11 8.67 18.85
N ILE A 204 2.59 9.53 17.94
CA ILE A 204 2.73 9.18 16.52
C ILE A 204 4.17 8.70 16.29
N PRO A 205 4.38 7.53 15.66
CA PRO A 205 5.73 7.07 15.34
C PRO A 205 6.38 8.02 14.34
N GLU A 206 7.70 8.21 14.46
CA GLU A 206 8.47 8.85 13.41
C GLU A 206 8.60 7.88 12.24
N PHE A 207 8.14 8.31 11.06
CA PHE A 207 8.33 7.53 9.85
C PHE A 207 9.78 7.68 9.39
N SER A 208 10.53 6.58 9.39
CA SER A 208 11.88 6.57 8.82
C SER A 208 11.84 7.01 7.36
N ALA A 209 12.90 7.71 6.94
CA ALA A 209 13.10 7.96 5.52
C ALA A 209 13.23 6.61 4.79
N ASN A 210 12.59 6.48 3.64
CA ASN A 210 12.67 5.28 2.82
C ASN A 210 14.14 4.90 2.59
N ASN A 211 14.43 3.60 2.54
CA ASN A 211 15.71 3.13 2.01
C ASN A 211 15.92 3.73 0.61
N ASP A 212 17.10 4.29 0.36
CA ASP A 212 17.41 4.93 -0.92
C ASP A 212 17.21 3.90 -2.04
N LEU A 213 16.26 4.16 -2.94
CA LEU A 213 15.97 3.30 -4.07
C LEU A 213 17.23 3.08 -4.93
N LYS A 214 18.19 4.02 -4.93
CA LYS A 214 19.48 3.81 -5.58
C LYS A 214 20.27 2.66 -4.96
N THR A 215 20.26 2.52 -3.63
CA THR A 215 20.87 1.40 -2.92
C THR A 215 20.23 0.08 -3.35
N ARG A 216 18.89 0.01 -3.37
CA ARG A 216 18.18 -1.20 -3.84
C ARG A 216 18.50 -1.54 -5.29
N LEU A 217 18.53 -0.55 -6.18
CA LEU A 217 18.92 -0.77 -7.58
C LEU A 217 20.37 -1.26 -7.69
N HIS A 218 21.28 -0.75 -6.86
CA HIS A 218 22.66 -1.22 -6.81
C HIS A 218 22.79 -2.67 -6.31
N GLU A 219 22.00 -3.08 -5.33
CA GLU A 219 21.94 -4.47 -4.86
C GLU A 219 21.42 -5.42 -5.94
N ILE A 220 20.35 -5.02 -6.66
CA ILE A 220 19.84 -5.78 -7.82
C ILE A 220 20.93 -5.95 -8.88
N LYS A 221 21.64 -4.87 -9.22
CA LYS A 221 22.77 -4.93 -10.15
C LYS A 221 23.87 -5.87 -9.65
N THR A 222 24.23 -5.77 -8.37
CA THR A 222 25.25 -6.62 -7.76
C THR A 222 24.85 -8.08 -7.89
N HIS A 223 23.61 -8.44 -7.53
CA HIS A 223 23.08 -9.79 -7.72
C HIS A 223 23.16 -10.25 -9.18
N ILE A 224 22.70 -9.43 -10.13
CA ILE A 224 22.80 -9.75 -11.57
C ILE A 224 24.24 -10.06 -11.96
N LEU A 225 25.18 -9.24 -11.51
CA LEU A 225 26.59 -9.38 -11.87
C LEU A 225 27.28 -10.51 -11.11
N THR A 226 26.84 -10.93 -9.94
CA THR A 226 27.45 -12.03 -9.18
C THR A 226 26.86 -13.39 -9.48
N THR A 227 25.61 -13.46 -9.94
CA THR A 227 24.91 -14.71 -10.26
C THR A 227 25.45 -15.35 -11.53
N GLU A 228 25.68 -16.67 -11.48
CA GLU A 228 26.02 -17.48 -12.65
C GLU A 228 24.75 -17.86 -13.44
N TRP A 229 24.33 -16.96 -14.33
CA TRP A 229 23.11 -17.17 -15.09
C TRP A 229 23.24 -18.28 -16.14
N LYS A 230 22.29 -19.21 -16.13
CA LYS A 230 22.12 -20.17 -17.21
C LYS A 230 21.50 -19.50 -18.44
N VAL A 231 22.10 -19.74 -19.61
CA VAL A 231 21.60 -19.26 -20.89
C VAL A 231 21.32 -20.45 -21.81
N GLY A 232 20.23 -20.38 -22.57
CA GLY A 232 19.87 -21.42 -23.52
C GLY A 232 20.94 -21.59 -24.59
N ASN A 233 21.30 -22.84 -24.88
CA ASN A 233 22.19 -23.21 -25.99
C ASN A 233 21.36 -23.80 -27.12
N TYR A 234 21.53 -23.29 -28.34
CA TYR A 234 20.85 -23.83 -29.52
C TYR A 234 21.84 -24.11 -30.63
N LEU A 235 22.14 -25.40 -30.85
CA LEU A 235 22.98 -26.06 -31.88
C LEU A 235 24.36 -25.43 -32.19
N LEU A 236 24.49 -24.12 -32.41
CA LEU A 236 25.73 -23.36 -32.62
C LEU A 236 25.72 -21.94 -32.02
N PHE A 237 24.62 -21.50 -31.41
CA PHE A 237 24.49 -20.18 -30.77
C PHE A 237 24.30 -20.33 -29.26
N LYS A 238 25.19 -19.70 -28.48
CA LYS A 238 24.92 -19.43 -27.07
C LYS A 238 23.98 -18.24 -27.01
N GLY A 239 22.78 -18.43 -26.44
CA GLY A 239 21.87 -17.34 -26.16
C GLY A 239 22.49 -16.32 -25.19
N GLY A 240 21.81 -15.19 -24.99
CA GLY A 240 22.26 -14.15 -24.06
C GLY A 240 23.25 -13.15 -24.67
N VAL A 241 23.55 -12.11 -23.89
CA VAL A 241 24.40 -10.97 -24.26
C VAL A 241 25.67 -10.99 -23.41
N MET A 242 26.80 -10.61 -23.99
CA MET A 242 28.02 -10.39 -23.21
C MET A 242 27.97 -9.03 -22.53
N HIS A 243 28.15 -9.01 -21.21
CA HIS A 243 28.39 -7.81 -20.41
C HIS A 243 29.73 -8.00 -19.71
N GLY A 244 30.75 -7.28 -20.18
CA GLY A 244 32.14 -7.54 -19.80
C GLY A 244 32.56 -8.97 -20.14
N ASP A 245 33.00 -9.71 -19.14
CA ASP A 245 33.39 -11.13 -19.20
C ASP A 245 32.21 -12.09 -18.95
N LYS A 246 31.04 -11.60 -18.53
CA LYS A 246 29.87 -12.43 -18.19
C LYS A 246 28.86 -12.49 -19.33
N ARG A 247 28.17 -13.64 -19.44
CA ARG A 247 27.07 -13.83 -20.39
C ARG A 247 25.75 -13.84 -19.63
N LEU A 248 24.92 -12.85 -19.89
CA LEU A 248 23.63 -12.66 -19.21
C LEU A 248 22.46 -13.01 -20.13
N PRO A 249 21.34 -13.54 -19.60
CA PRO A 249 20.09 -13.61 -20.35
C PRO A 249 19.67 -12.21 -20.83
N HIS A 250 19.18 -12.08 -22.07
CA HIS A 250 18.83 -10.77 -22.66
C HIS A 250 17.96 -9.90 -21.75
N ARG A 251 16.90 -10.47 -21.17
CA ARG A 251 15.97 -9.72 -20.32
C ARG A 251 16.54 -9.36 -18.95
N VAL A 252 17.53 -10.11 -18.45
CA VAL A 252 18.31 -9.72 -17.27
C VAL A 252 19.22 -8.55 -17.63
N ASN A 253 19.86 -8.59 -18.81
CA ASN A 253 20.65 -7.47 -19.31
C ASN A 253 19.81 -6.20 -19.51
N ASP A 254 18.58 -6.32 -20.04
CA ASP A 254 17.67 -5.17 -20.19
C ASP A 254 17.39 -4.47 -18.85
N ILE A 255 17.29 -5.24 -17.75
CA ILE A 255 17.15 -4.69 -16.38
C ILE A 255 18.45 -4.02 -15.93
N LEU A 256 19.60 -4.65 -16.16
CA LEU A 256 20.91 -4.09 -15.83
C LEU A 256 21.15 -2.74 -16.54
N ASP A 257 20.82 -2.64 -17.83
CA ASP A 257 20.96 -1.41 -18.62
C ASP A 257 20.11 -0.25 -18.05
N LEU A 258 18.94 -0.56 -17.45
CA LEU A 258 18.11 0.44 -16.78
C LEU A 258 18.77 0.96 -15.50
N ILE A 259 19.38 0.07 -14.72
CA ILE A 259 20.11 0.44 -13.50
C ILE A 259 21.33 1.29 -13.83
N GLU A 260 22.11 0.91 -14.86
CA GLU A 260 23.27 1.69 -15.31
C GLU A 260 22.87 3.09 -15.82
N LYS A 261 21.69 3.26 -16.42
CA LYS A 261 21.18 4.59 -16.76
C LYS A 261 20.92 5.45 -15.52
N VAL A 262 20.49 4.86 -14.39
CA VAL A 262 20.33 5.58 -13.12
C VAL A 262 21.67 6.02 -12.57
N GLU A 263 22.66 5.13 -12.53
CA GLU A 263 24.02 5.44 -12.05
C GLU A 263 24.68 6.56 -12.87
N ASN A 264 24.42 6.58 -14.18
CA ASN A 264 24.91 7.60 -15.09
C ASN A 264 24.06 8.90 -15.11
N GLY A 265 23.05 9.02 -14.23
CA GLY A 265 22.18 10.20 -14.15
C GLY A 265 21.28 10.41 -15.38
N LYS A 266 21.05 9.38 -16.19
CA LYS A 266 20.22 9.42 -17.41
C LYS A 266 18.78 9.00 -17.17
N LEU A 267 18.48 8.43 -16.00
CA LEU A 267 17.15 7.95 -15.65
C LEU A 267 16.90 8.12 -14.15
N GLU A 268 15.71 8.59 -13.79
CA GLU A 268 15.32 8.70 -12.39
C GLU A 268 15.09 7.32 -11.76
N PRO A 269 15.54 7.06 -10.51
CA PRO A 269 15.42 5.74 -9.87
C PRO A 269 14.01 5.16 -9.88
N LYS A 270 12.99 5.98 -9.58
CA LYS A 270 11.59 5.56 -9.56
C LYS A 270 11.09 5.15 -10.94
N VAL A 271 11.48 5.90 -11.97
CA VAL A 271 11.14 5.60 -13.37
C VAL A 271 11.83 4.32 -13.82
N ALA A 272 13.10 4.13 -13.45
CA ALA A 272 13.85 2.92 -13.74
C ALA A 272 13.18 1.69 -13.11
N TYR A 273 12.83 1.75 -11.82
CA TYR A 273 12.18 0.63 -11.15
C TYR A 273 10.83 0.28 -11.80
N ALA A 274 10.02 1.27 -12.20
CA ALA A 274 8.78 1.00 -12.92
C ALA A 274 9.01 0.28 -14.26
N GLN A 275 10.05 0.67 -15.01
CA GLN A 275 10.45 -0.03 -16.24
C GLN A 275 11.00 -1.44 -15.97
N ILE A 276 11.70 -1.64 -14.85
CA ILE A 276 12.20 -2.95 -14.42
C ILE A 276 11.02 -3.91 -14.11
N VAL A 277 10.00 -3.43 -13.40
CA VAL A 277 8.75 -4.20 -13.14
C VAL A 277 8.05 -4.54 -14.46
N GLU A 278 8.01 -3.61 -15.40
CA GLU A 278 7.48 -3.85 -16.75
C GLU A 278 8.26 -4.93 -17.51
N LYS A 279 9.59 -4.91 -17.46
CA LYS A 279 10.45 -5.94 -18.07
C LYS A 279 10.25 -7.29 -17.43
N ALA A 280 10.11 -7.35 -16.10
CA ALA A 280 9.83 -8.58 -15.37
C ALA A 280 8.46 -9.16 -15.77
N LYS A 281 7.42 -8.33 -15.86
CA LYS A 281 6.10 -8.76 -16.34
C LYS A 281 6.15 -9.28 -17.77
N GLU A 282 6.79 -8.55 -18.69
CA GLU A 282 6.98 -9.01 -20.07
C GLU A 282 7.73 -10.35 -20.14
N ALA A 283 8.66 -10.56 -19.20
CA ALA A 283 9.40 -11.80 -19.08
C ALA A 283 8.52 -12.98 -18.67
N LEU A 284 7.63 -12.74 -17.71
CA LEU A 284 6.66 -13.70 -17.17
C LEU A 284 5.57 -14.05 -18.18
N ASP A 285 4.95 -13.05 -18.82
CA ASP A 285 3.83 -13.24 -19.75
C ASP A 285 4.27 -13.91 -21.07
N ASN A 286 5.51 -13.65 -21.52
CA ASN A 286 6.02 -14.14 -22.79
C ASN A 286 7.37 -14.87 -22.61
N PRO A 287 7.41 -16.06 -21.98
CA PRO A 287 8.65 -16.79 -21.74
C PRO A 287 9.37 -17.13 -23.05
N ARG A 288 10.69 -16.91 -23.12
CA ARG A 288 11.51 -17.35 -24.25
C ARG A 288 11.87 -18.83 -24.10
N ASN A 289 12.04 -19.52 -25.23
CA ASN A 289 12.56 -20.89 -25.24
C ASN A 289 13.94 -20.96 -24.55
N GLY A 290 14.12 -21.93 -23.66
CA GLY A 290 15.34 -22.07 -22.86
C GLY A 290 15.41 -21.18 -21.61
N ARG A 291 14.26 -20.70 -21.09
CA ARG A 291 14.14 -20.06 -19.77
C ARG A 291 14.38 -21.10 -18.68
N PHE A 292 15.13 -20.71 -17.64
CA PHE A 292 15.37 -21.54 -16.46
C PHE A 292 14.55 -21.03 -15.27
N SER A 293 14.33 -21.90 -14.28
CA SER A 293 13.59 -21.55 -13.05
C SER A 293 14.20 -20.35 -12.35
N GLU A 294 15.54 -20.26 -12.27
CA GLU A 294 16.22 -19.14 -11.58
C GLU A 294 15.85 -17.78 -12.18
N THR A 295 15.86 -17.69 -13.52
CA THR A 295 15.41 -16.45 -14.20
C THR A 295 13.93 -16.19 -13.99
N THR A 296 13.13 -17.25 -13.81
CA THR A 296 11.69 -17.11 -13.58
C THR A 296 11.40 -16.50 -12.22
N ASP A 297 12.05 -17.04 -11.20
CA ASP A 297 11.92 -16.61 -9.81
C ASP A 297 12.40 -15.16 -9.66
N PHE A 298 13.54 -14.80 -10.26
CA PHE A 298 14.03 -13.42 -10.27
C PHE A 298 13.02 -12.41 -10.82
N TYR A 299 12.35 -12.72 -11.95
CA TYR A 299 11.30 -11.83 -12.48
C TYR A 299 10.05 -11.82 -11.58
N GLN A 300 9.72 -12.95 -10.96
CA GLN A 300 8.58 -13.05 -10.05
C GLN A 300 8.80 -12.19 -8.80
N ASP A 301 10.00 -12.20 -8.23
CA ASP A 301 10.37 -11.40 -7.06
C ASP A 301 10.36 -9.91 -7.35
N ILE A 302 10.81 -9.50 -8.54
CA ILE A 302 10.69 -8.11 -9.01
C ILE A 302 9.22 -7.72 -9.16
N TYR A 303 8.44 -8.55 -9.88
CA TYR A 303 7.04 -8.25 -10.18
C TYR A 303 6.16 -8.24 -8.93
N ASN A 304 6.49 -9.03 -7.92
CA ASN A 304 5.82 -9.05 -6.63
C ASN A 304 6.41 -8.08 -5.62
N HIS A 305 7.54 -7.44 -5.92
CA HIS A 305 8.27 -6.53 -5.04
C HIS A 305 8.97 -7.15 -3.83
N HIS A 306 9.13 -8.48 -3.77
CA HIS A 306 9.91 -9.15 -2.70
C HIS A 306 11.34 -8.61 -2.62
N ILE A 307 11.91 -8.24 -3.76
CA ILE A 307 13.27 -7.68 -3.88
C ILE A 307 13.45 -6.32 -3.17
N LEU A 308 12.36 -5.67 -2.73
CA LEU A 308 12.40 -4.44 -1.95
C LEU A 308 12.47 -4.69 -0.43
N SER A 309 12.42 -5.95 0.01
CA SER A 309 12.53 -6.29 1.42
C SER A 309 13.95 -6.06 1.93
N ASP A 310 14.08 -5.57 3.15
CA ASP A 310 15.38 -5.29 3.76
C ASP A 310 16.20 -6.55 4.05
N ASP A 311 15.50 -7.66 4.26
CA ASP A 311 16.02 -9.00 4.51
C ASP A 311 15.98 -9.91 3.26
N TYR A 312 15.74 -9.35 2.06
CA TYR A 312 15.68 -10.14 0.84
C TYR A 312 17.02 -10.83 0.58
N ASP A 313 17.03 -12.15 0.70
CA ASP A 313 18.21 -12.96 0.38
C ASP A 313 18.35 -13.10 -1.13
N PHE A 314 19.17 -12.26 -1.75
CA PHE A 314 19.49 -12.37 -3.17
C PHE A 314 20.10 -13.72 -3.58
N ASN A 315 20.46 -14.61 -2.65
CA ASN A 315 20.97 -15.95 -2.95
C ASN A 315 19.94 -17.08 -2.79
N HIS A 316 18.70 -16.81 -2.37
CA HIS A 316 17.70 -17.87 -2.18
C HIS A 316 17.33 -18.56 -3.50
N THR A 317 17.47 -17.87 -4.63
CA THR A 317 17.35 -18.44 -5.98
C THR A 317 18.43 -19.47 -6.28
N VAL A 318 19.62 -19.36 -5.64
CA VAL A 318 20.70 -20.34 -5.77
C VAL A 318 20.39 -21.60 -4.95
N GLN A 319 19.83 -21.46 -3.75
CA GLN A 319 19.55 -22.60 -2.86
C GLN A 319 18.57 -23.62 -3.48
N LEU A 320 17.48 -23.15 -4.13
CA LEU A 320 16.52 -24.02 -4.81
C LEU A 320 17.14 -24.84 -5.96
N THR A 321 18.20 -24.34 -6.59
CA THR A 321 18.89 -25.06 -7.67
C THR A 321 19.82 -26.15 -7.18
N THR A 322 20.45 -25.94 -6.02
CA THR A 322 21.29 -26.94 -5.35
C THR A 322 20.46 -28.10 -4.80
N ASP A 323 19.31 -27.81 -4.19
CA ASP A 323 18.48 -28.86 -3.58
C ASP A 323 17.85 -29.80 -4.62
N HIS A 324 17.52 -29.29 -5.82
CA HIS A 324 17.07 -30.12 -6.93
C HIS A 324 18.20 -30.87 -7.66
N ALA A 325 19.45 -30.41 -7.56
CA ALA A 325 20.60 -31.11 -8.12
C ALA A 325 21.06 -32.31 -7.27
N HIS A 326 20.69 -32.37 -5.98
CA HIS A 326 20.98 -33.49 -5.09
C HIS A 326 19.90 -34.60 -5.09
N LEU A 327 18.82 -34.43 -5.87
CA LEU A 327 17.72 -35.37 -6.01
C LEU A 327 17.63 -36.04 -7.39
N LEU A 328 18.66 -35.92 -8.22
CA LEU A 328 18.88 -36.64 -9.47
C LEU A 328 20.21 -37.39 -9.40
#